data_AF-A0A0V1B0B0-F1
#
_entry.id   AF-A0A0V1B0B0-F1
#
_cell.length_a   1.000
_cell.length_b   1.000
_cell.length_c   1.000
_cell.angle_alpha   90.00
_cell.angle_beta   90.00
_cell.angle_gamma   90.00
#
_symmetry.space_group_name_H-M   'P 1'
#
loop_
_entity.id
_entity.type
_entity.pdbx_description
1 polymer ?
#
loop_
_entity_poly.entity_id
_entity_poly.type
_entity_poly.pdbx_seq_one_letter_code
_entity_poly.pdbx_strand_id
1 'polypeptide(L)'
;MMPSAYRGDYYRPPPAFRPEMDSVEWLERLEDFLCLSRVPPSDHGMAARYLLSDSVHRELYPEGQTRGDSFEEFKKRLLDAYGPEESTGQLIERFHALHQREGKTIEQYAQEVAEVGRRVGVTERDLEPATLTEARRLVSKVMRAEDDFQQRRRMSPPGRAASYKAKFQ
;
A
#
# COMPACT_ATOMS: atom_id res chain seq x y z
N MET A 1 -0.88 24.81 41.46
CA MET A 1 -1.58 24.32 40.25
C MET A 1 -0.51 24.01 39.21
N MET A 2 -0.17 22.74 39.02
CA MET A 2 0.78 22.30 37.98
C MET A 2 -0.04 21.69 36.85
N PRO A 3 0.05 22.16 35.60
CA PRO A 3 -0.69 21.55 34.52
C PRO A 3 0.00 20.26 34.08
N SER A 4 -0.74 19.16 34.31
CA SER A 4 -1.08 18.16 33.31
C SER A 4 0.07 17.48 32.54
N ALA A 5 0.33 16.23 32.95
CA ALA A 5 0.46 15.06 32.08
C ALA A 5 0.37 15.34 30.56
N TYR A 6 1.49 15.71 29.93
CA TYR A 6 1.65 15.59 28.48
C TYR A 6 2.10 14.16 28.15
N ARG A 7 1.10 13.27 28.13
CA ARG A 7 0.90 12.15 27.19
C ARG A 7 2.11 11.88 26.25
N GLY A 8 3.08 11.10 26.73
CA GLY A 8 4.33 10.76 26.03
C GLY A 8 4.25 9.61 25.02
N ASP A 9 3.04 9.13 24.71
CA ASP A 9 2.85 7.89 23.94
C ASP A 9 2.66 8.08 22.42
N TYR A 10 2.74 9.31 21.90
CA TYR A 10 2.37 9.60 20.50
C TYR A 10 3.53 9.67 19.50
N TYR A 11 4.78 9.55 19.95
CA TYR A 11 5.95 9.74 19.09
C TYR A 11 7.00 8.67 19.37
N ARG A 12 6.63 7.41 19.17
CA ARG A 12 7.57 6.30 19.29
C ARG A 12 8.35 6.17 17.97
N PRO A 13 9.69 6.16 18.00
CA PRO A 13 10.47 5.87 16.80
C PRO A 13 10.10 4.48 16.25
N PRO A 14 10.18 4.27 14.92
CA PRO A 14 10.02 2.94 14.37
C PRO A 14 11.05 1.97 14.98
N PRO A 15 10.74 0.66 15.05
CA PRO A 15 11.73 -0.32 15.47
C PRO A 15 12.94 -0.28 14.54
N ALA A 16 14.08 -0.81 15.01
CA ALA A 16 15.27 -0.86 14.18
C ALA A 16 15.00 -1.63 12.88
N PHE A 17 15.43 -1.07 11.75
CA PHE A 17 15.28 -1.69 10.44
C PHE A 17 16.03 -3.01 10.38
N ARG A 18 15.40 -4.00 9.76
CA ARG A 18 15.98 -5.31 9.50
C ARG A 18 15.65 -5.72 8.05
N PRO A 19 16.49 -6.55 7.41
CA PRO A 19 16.26 -6.99 6.03
C PRO A 19 14.92 -7.69 5.82
N GLU A 20 14.32 -8.26 6.87
CA GLU A 20 13.02 -8.92 6.79
C GLU A 20 11.82 -7.95 6.69
N MET A 21 12.06 -6.65 6.84
CA MET A 21 11.02 -5.62 6.83
C MET A 21 10.86 -4.99 5.45
N ASP A 22 9.65 -4.51 5.15
CA ASP A 22 9.42 -3.66 3.98
C ASP A 22 10.17 -2.33 4.14
N SER A 23 11.16 -2.10 3.26
CA SER A 23 12.04 -0.94 3.32
C SER A 23 11.32 0.37 3.01
N VAL A 24 10.29 0.34 2.17
CA VAL A 24 9.48 1.50 1.80
C VAL A 24 8.57 1.89 2.96
N GLU A 25 7.80 0.94 3.49
CA GLU A 25 6.90 1.17 4.63
C GLU A 25 7.67 1.63 5.88
N TRP A 26 8.83 1.02 6.14
CA TRP A 26 9.67 1.42 7.25
C TRP A 26 10.21 2.85 7.08
N LEU A 27 10.61 3.21 5.86
CA LEU A 27 11.13 4.52 5.55
C LEU A 27 10.05 5.61 5.66
N GLU A 28 8.83 5.36 5.19
CA GLU A 28 7.68 6.26 5.38
C GLU A 28 7.42 6.54 6.87
N ARG A 29 7.43 5.50 7.71
CA ARG A 29 7.27 5.65 9.17
C ARG A 29 8.39 6.45 9.81
N LEU A 30 9.62 6.29 9.31
CA LEU A 30 10.77 7.06 9.77
C LEU A 30 10.62 8.54 9.37
N GLU A 31 10.20 8.83 8.14
CA GLU A 31 9.94 10.19 7.66
C GLU A 31 8.85 10.88 8.48
N ASP A 32 7.73 10.20 8.72
CA ASP A 32 6.65 10.69 9.58
C ASP A 32 7.17 10.98 11.01
N PHE A 33 7.96 10.07 11.58
CA PHE A 33 8.57 10.26 12.89
C PHE A 33 9.52 11.47 12.91
N LEU A 34 10.39 11.61 11.92
CA LEU A 34 11.36 12.71 11.84
C LEU A 34 10.68 14.06 11.65
N CYS A 35 9.61 14.12 10.85
CA CYS A 35 8.77 15.33 10.68
C CYS A 35 8.12 15.77 12.00
N LEU A 36 7.70 14.82 12.83
CA LEU A 36 7.09 15.08 14.13
C LEU A 36 8.13 15.31 15.23
N SER A 37 9.36 14.85 15.02
CA SER A 37 10.47 15.04 15.93
C SER A 37 10.99 16.48 15.90
N ARG A 38 11.68 16.90 16.96
CA ARG A 38 12.42 18.18 17.00
C ARG A 38 13.84 18.06 16.43
N VAL A 39 14.15 16.98 15.71
CA VAL A 39 15.48 16.76 15.12
C VAL A 39 15.65 17.70 13.92
N PRO A 40 16.73 18.50 13.86
CA PRO A 40 17.01 19.33 12.70
C PRO A 40 17.10 18.51 11.41
N PRO A 41 16.58 18.99 10.27
CA PRO A 41 16.67 18.27 8.99
C PRO A 41 18.11 17.87 8.59
N SER A 42 19.12 18.64 8.99
CA SER A 42 20.54 18.31 8.78
C SER A 42 20.97 17.02 9.47
N ASP A 43 20.30 16.67 10.58
CA ASP A 43 20.67 15.55 11.44
C ASP A 43 19.81 14.31 11.17
N HIS A 44 18.81 14.42 10.27
CA HIS A 44 17.91 13.30 9.90
C HIS A 44 18.67 12.07 9.41
N GLY A 45 19.68 12.27 8.55
CA GLY A 45 20.51 11.17 8.06
C GLY A 45 21.26 10.45 9.19
N MET A 46 21.69 11.18 10.22
CA MET A 46 22.36 10.58 11.37
C MET A 46 21.36 9.89 12.31
N ALA A 47 20.20 10.49 12.56
CA ALA A 47 19.13 9.88 13.34
C ALA A 47 18.63 8.57 12.70
N ALA A 48 18.51 8.54 11.37
CA ALA A 48 18.12 7.36 10.62
C ALA A 48 19.10 6.19 10.79
N ARG A 49 20.41 6.46 10.76
CA ARG A 49 21.44 5.42 10.97
C ARG A 49 21.36 4.72 12.33
N TYR A 50 21.00 5.46 13.38
CA TYR A 50 20.82 4.88 14.72
C TYR A 50 19.63 3.91 14.80
N LEU A 51 18.74 3.94 13.82
CA LEU A 51 17.59 3.05 13.71
C LEU A 51 17.85 1.88 12.75
N LEU A 52 19.08 1.66 12.31
CA LEU A 52 19.46 0.43 11.59
C LEU A 52 19.89 -0.66 12.59
N SER A 53 19.65 -1.93 12.26
CA SER A 53 20.31 -3.03 12.96
C SER A 53 21.81 -3.05 12.68
N ASP A 54 22.60 -3.65 13.58
CA ASP A 54 24.06 -3.73 13.44
C ASP A 54 24.50 -4.38 12.12
N SER A 55 23.76 -5.38 11.64
CA SER A 55 24.06 -6.05 10.37
C SER A 55 23.83 -5.11 9.19
N VAL A 56 22.69 -4.42 9.16
CA VAL A 56 22.35 -3.48 8.08
C VAL A 56 23.29 -2.27 8.09
N HIS A 57 23.64 -1.78 9.28
CA HIS A 57 24.59 -0.67 9.40
C HIS A 57 25.95 -1.03 8.79
N ARG A 58 26.49 -2.22 9.06
CA ARG A 58 27.78 -2.66 8.48
C ARG A 58 27.72 -2.85 6.97
N GLU A 59 26.56 -3.26 6.45
CA GLU A 59 26.34 -3.47 5.01
C GLU A 59 26.25 -2.14 4.26
N LEU A 60 25.46 -1.19 4.76
CA LEU A 60 25.27 0.13 4.12
C LEU A 60 26.45 1.09 4.34
N TYR A 61 27.26 0.85 5.39
CA TYR A 61 28.36 1.71 5.80
C TYR A 61 29.62 0.89 6.12
N PRO A 62 30.37 0.43 5.09
CA PRO A 62 31.63 -0.25 5.29
C PRO A 62 32.67 0.68 5.94
N GLU A 63 33.59 0.08 6.70
CA GLU A 63 34.63 0.81 7.45
C GLU A 63 35.49 1.67 6.51
N GLY A 64 35.53 2.98 6.78
CA GLY A 64 36.26 3.97 5.98
C GLY A 64 35.37 5.00 5.28
N GLN A 65 34.05 4.80 5.23
CA GLN A 65 33.12 5.79 4.69
C GLN A 65 32.86 6.91 5.71
N THR A 66 33.42 8.09 5.48
CA THR A 66 33.32 9.24 6.39
C THR A 66 31.94 9.89 6.34
N ARG A 67 31.29 9.92 7.51
CA ARG A 67 30.47 11.01 8.08
C ARG A 67 29.97 12.06 7.09
N GLY A 68 28.66 12.05 6.84
CA GLY A 68 27.98 13.20 6.22
C GLY A 68 26.84 12.87 5.27
N ASP A 69 26.38 11.62 5.17
CA ASP A 69 25.25 11.35 4.27
C ASP A 69 24.04 12.15 4.73
N SER A 70 23.54 12.95 3.79
CA SER A 70 22.22 13.54 3.89
C SER A 70 21.17 12.44 4.07
N PHE A 71 20.00 12.82 4.57
CA PHE A 71 18.89 11.88 4.65
C PHE A 71 18.52 11.28 3.28
N GLU A 72 18.65 12.05 2.19
CA GLU A 72 18.43 11.56 0.82
C GLU A 72 19.45 10.49 0.40
N GLU A 73 20.73 10.66 0.74
CA GLU A 73 21.73 9.62 0.47
C GLU A 73 21.48 8.35 1.27
N PHE A 74 21.03 8.49 2.53
CA PHE A 74 20.60 7.36 3.34
C PHE A 74 19.44 6.60 2.66
N LYS A 75 18.39 7.30 2.23
CA LYS A 75 17.24 6.70 1.53
C LYS A 75 17.66 5.94 0.30
N LYS A 76 18.51 6.56 -0.52
CA LYS A 76 19.04 5.95 -1.73
C LYS A 76 19.76 4.64 -1.42
N ARG A 77 20.70 4.62 -0.46
CA ARG A 77 21.44 3.39 -0.13
C ARG A 77 20.54 2.29 0.44
N LEU A 78 19.58 2.67 1.29
CA LEU A 78 18.63 1.73 1.86
C LEU A 78 17.78 1.06 0.77
N LEU A 79 17.26 1.85 -0.19
CA LEU A 79 16.44 1.35 -1.28
C LEU A 79 17.26 0.64 -2.38
N ASP A 80 18.51 1.04 -2.61
CA ASP A 80 19.38 0.31 -3.55
C ASP A 80 19.71 -1.11 -3.01
N ALA A 81 19.80 -1.28 -1.68
CA ALA A 81 20.13 -2.57 -1.06
C ALA A 81 18.90 -3.44 -0.73
N TYR A 82 17.82 -2.82 -0.24
CA TYR A 82 16.64 -3.51 0.27
C TYR A 82 15.33 -3.01 -0.36
N GLY A 83 15.40 -2.16 -1.38
CA GLY A 83 14.22 -1.70 -2.10
C GLY A 83 13.54 -2.84 -2.86
N PRO A 84 12.28 -2.65 -3.28
CA PRO A 84 11.57 -3.66 -4.05
C PRO A 84 12.36 -3.98 -5.33
N GLU A 85 12.59 -5.27 -5.55
CA GLU A 85 13.29 -5.81 -6.73
C GLU A 85 12.59 -5.44 -8.05
N GLU A 86 11.28 -5.13 -7.97
CA GLU A 86 10.46 -4.70 -9.08
C GLU A 86 10.47 -3.18 -9.21
N SER A 87 11.01 -2.68 -10.32
CA SER A 87 10.90 -1.28 -10.70
C SER A 87 9.42 -0.87 -10.90
N THR A 88 9.14 0.43 -10.74
CA THR A 88 7.82 1.01 -11.07
C THR A 88 7.34 0.62 -12.48
N GLY A 89 8.25 0.54 -13.46
CA GLY A 89 7.93 0.09 -14.82
C GLY A 89 7.45 -1.37 -14.87
N GLN A 90 8.11 -2.27 -14.14
CA GLN A 90 7.71 -3.68 -14.05
C GLN A 90 6.39 -3.86 -13.30
N LEU A 91 6.14 -3.04 -12.27
CA LEU A 91 4.85 -3.04 -11.56
C LEU A 91 3.71 -2.53 -12.45
N ILE A 92 3.95 -1.51 -13.27
CA ILE A 92 3.00 -1.02 -14.27
C ILE A 92 2.72 -2.11 -15.32
N GLU A 93 3.73 -2.78 -15.83
CA GLU A 93 3.55 -3.91 -16.76
C GLU A 93 2.77 -5.06 -16.12
N ARG A 94 3.06 -5.42 -14.86
CA ARG A 94 2.29 -6.41 -14.11
C ARG A 94 0.84 -5.98 -13.93
N PHE A 95 0.60 -4.71 -13.62
CA PHE A 95 -0.76 -4.16 -13.50
C PHE A 95 -1.52 -4.27 -14.83
N HIS A 96 -0.88 -3.97 -15.96
CA HIS A 96 -1.49 -4.14 -17.28
C HIS A 96 -1.76 -5.61 -17.62
N ALA A 97 -0.93 -6.54 -17.13
CA ALA A 97 -1.14 -7.97 -17.30
C ALA A 97 -2.20 -8.54 -16.34
N LEU A 98 -2.56 -7.83 -15.27
CA LEU A 98 -3.60 -8.23 -14.34
C LEU A 98 -4.97 -8.15 -15.01
N HIS A 99 -5.59 -9.32 -15.13
CA HIS A 99 -6.99 -9.48 -15.49
C HIS A 99 -7.58 -10.55 -14.57
N GLN A 100 -8.87 -10.43 -14.28
CA GLN A 100 -9.55 -11.46 -13.50
C GLN A 100 -9.56 -12.76 -14.31
N ARG A 101 -8.84 -13.78 -13.82
CA ARG A 101 -8.85 -15.12 -14.42
C ARG A 101 -10.17 -15.83 -14.11
N GLU A 102 -10.64 -16.66 -15.03
CA GLU A 102 -11.83 -17.51 -14.80
C GLU A 102 -11.61 -18.37 -13.55
N GLY A 103 -12.56 -18.28 -12.60
CA GLY A 103 -12.49 -18.99 -11.31
C GLY A 103 -11.89 -18.21 -10.14
N LYS A 104 -11.32 -17.02 -10.36
CA LYS A 104 -10.84 -16.14 -9.27
C LYS A 104 -11.96 -15.25 -8.73
N THR A 105 -12.10 -15.13 -7.41
CA THR A 105 -13.12 -14.24 -6.82
C THR A 105 -12.73 -12.77 -6.97
N ILE A 106 -13.72 -11.88 -6.91
CA ILE A 106 -13.51 -10.43 -7.04
C ILE A 106 -12.63 -9.92 -5.89
N GLU A 107 -12.76 -10.46 -4.68
CA GLU A 107 -11.98 -10.09 -3.50
C GLU A 107 -10.50 -10.45 -3.69
N GLN A 108 -10.21 -11.66 -4.17
CA GLN A 108 -8.84 -12.10 -4.41
C GLN A 108 -8.18 -11.29 -5.54
N TYR A 109 -8.95 -10.87 -6.54
CA TYR A 109 -8.48 -9.98 -7.59
C TYR A 109 -8.22 -8.57 -7.07
N ALA A 110 -9.13 -8.02 -6.28
CA ALA A 110 -8.97 -6.72 -5.64
C ALA A 110 -7.75 -6.67 -4.70
N GLN A 111 -7.47 -7.77 -3.98
CA GLN A 111 -6.30 -7.86 -3.11
C GLN A 111 -4.97 -7.85 -3.88
N GLU A 112 -4.91 -8.53 -5.03
CA GLU A 112 -3.74 -8.56 -5.91
C GLU A 112 -3.51 -7.18 -6.56
N VAL A 113 -4.58 -6.54 -7.02
CA VAL A 113 -4.55 -5.16 -7.54
C VAL A 113 -4.06 -4.19 -6.46
N ALA A 114 -4.55 -4.33 -5.22
CA ALA A 114 -4.11 -3.50 -4.10
C ALA A 114 -2.64 -3.73 -3.73
N GLU A 115 -2.13 -4.96 -3.83
CA GLU A 115 -0.72 -5.27 -3.57
C GLU A 115 0.20 -4.65 -4.62
N VAL A 116 -0.14 -4.77 -5.91
CA VAL A 116 0.63 -4.13 -6.99
C VAL A 116 0.61 -2.61 -6.83
N GLY A 117 -0.54 -2.03 -6.48
CA GLY A 117 -0.66 -0.60 -6.18
C GLY A 117 0.21 -0.16 -4.99
N ARG A 118 0.22 -0.93 -3.90
CA ARG A 118 1.07 -0.65 -2.72
C ARG A 118 2.56 -0.64 -3.06
N ARG A 119 3.03 -1.58 -3.88
CA ARG A 119 4.45 -1.67 -4.27
C ARG A 119 4.93 -0.47 -5.10
N VAL A 120 4.03 0.28 -5.73
CA VAL A 120 4.35 1.51 -6.46
C VAL A 120 4.49 2.72 -5.51
N GLY A 121 4.27 2.53 -4.19
CA GLY A 121 4.38 3.59 -3.20
C GLY A 121 3.29 4.66 -3.31
N VAL A 122 2.20 4.37 -4.03
CA VAL A 122 1.05 5.28 -4.11
C VAL A 122 0.09 4.90 -3.00
N THR A 123 0.21 5.58 -1.87
CA THR A 123 -0.78 5.47 -0.80
C THR A 123 -2.03 6.28 -1.18
N GLU A 124 -3.15 6.06 -0.49
CA GLU A 124 -4.36 6.89 -0.67
C GLU A 124 -4.09 8.39 -0.44
N ARG A 125 -2.97 8.73 0.22
CA ARG A 125 -2.50 10.10 0.48
C ARG A 125 -1.81 10.73 -0.73
N ASP A 126 -1.25 9.93 -1.63
CA ASP A 126 -0.56 10.37 -2.84
C ASP A 126 -1.50 10.47 -4.05
N LEU A 127 -2.70 9.89 -3.94
CA LEU A 127 -3.76 10.04 -4.92
C LEU A 127 -4.34 11.45 -4.84
N GLU A 128 -4.30 12.16 -5.97
CA GLU A 128 -5.06 13.40 -6.18
C GLU A 128 -6.49 13.25 -5.62
N PRO A 129 -6.98 14.18 -4.77
CA PRO A 129 -8.29 14.08 -4.12
C PRO A 129 -9.45 13.84 -5.09
N ALA A 130 -9.32 14.34 -6.32
CA ALA A 130 -10.27 14.12 -7.41
C ALA A 130 -10.33 12.65 -7.85
N THR A 131 -9.17 11.98 -7.97
CA THR A 131 -9.05 10.58 -8.37
C THR A 131 -9.67 9.66 -7.32
N LEU A 132 -9.41 9.92 -6.04
CA LEU A 132 -10.01 9.17 -4.94
C LEU A 132 -11.53 9.34 -4.86
N THR A 133 -12.01 10.57 -5.08
CA THR A 133 -13.45 10.88 -5.09
C THR A 133 -14.17 10.12 -6.22
N GLU A 134 -13.59 10.09 -7.41
CA GLU A 134 -14.19 9.37 -8.53
C GLU A 134 -14.12 7.85 -8.34
N ALA A 135 -13.04 7.31 -7.76
CA ALA A 135 -12.95 5.90 -7.38
C ALA A 135 -14.06 5.51 -6.39
N ARG A 136 -14.26 6.29 -5.32
CA ARG A 136 -15.35 6.07 -4.36
C ARG A 136 -16.73 6.15 -5.01
N ARG A 137 -16.92 7.08 -5.95
CA ARG A 137 -18.16 7.21 -6.73
C ARG A 137 -18.42 5.97 -7.59
N LEU A 138 -17.39 5.45 -8.25
CA LEU A 138 -17.48 4.25 -9.09
C LEU A 138 -17.78 3.00 -8.26
N VAL A 139 -17.11 2.80 -7.13
CA VAL A 139 -17.40 1.69 -6.21
C VAL A 139 -18.86 1.74 -5.74
N SER A 140 -19.34 2.93 -5.36
CA SER A 140 -20.75 3.12 -4.96
C SER A 140 -21.73 2.78 -6.09
N LYS A 141 -21.38 3.08 -7.34
CA LYS A 141 -22.21 2.72 -8.50
C LYS A 141 -22.20 1.22 -8.78
N VAL A 142 -21.03 0.56 -8.66
CA VAL A 142 -20.90 -0.88 -8.84
C VAL A 142 -21.72 -1.64 -7.79
N MET A 143 -21.61 -1.26 -6.51
CA MET A 143 -22.40 -1.89 -5.45
C MET A 143 -23.90 -1.79 -5.69
N ARG A 144 -24.40 -0.62 -6.11
CA ARG A 144 -25.82 -0.45 -6.46
C ARG A 144 -26.24 -1.29 -7.66
N ALA A 145 -25.38 -1.37 -8.68
CA ALA A 145 -25.66 -2.19 -9.86
C ALA A 145 -25.68 -3.70 -9.53
N GLU A 146 -24.80 -4.14 -8.64
CA GLU A 146 -24.76 -5.51 -8.09
C GLU A 146 -26.06 -5.82 -7.33
N ASP A 147 -26.48 -4.95 -6.42
CA ASP A 147 -27.73 -5.11 -5.67
C ASP A 147 -28.94 -5.22 -6.61
N ASP A 148 -29.04 -4.30 -7.59
CA ASP A 148 -30.08 -4.31 -8.62
C ASP A 148 -30.06 -5.60 -9.46
N PHE A 149 -28.88 -6.12 -9.76
CA PHE A 149 -28.73 -7.39 -10.48
C PHE A 149 -29.20 -8.58 -9.64
N GLN A 150 -28.81 -8.65 -8.37
CA GLN A 150 -29.24 -9.70 -7.45
C GLN A 150 -30.75 -9.65 -7.20
N GLN A 151 -31.34 -8.45 -7.08
CA GLN A 151 -32.79 -8.27 -6.95
C GLN A 151 -33.55 -8.75 -8.18
N ARG A 152 -33.06 -8.43 -9.38
CA ARG A 152 -33.65 -8.93 -10.64
C ARG A 152 -33.59 -10.45 -10.74
N ARG A 153 -32.49 -11.08 -10.30
CA ARG A 153 -32.40 -12.55 -10.23
C ARG A 153 -33.38 -13.15 -9.22
N ARG A 154 -33.57 -12.52 -8.06
CA ARG A 154 -34.52 -12.99 -7.03
C ARG A 154 -35.98 -12.85 -7.44
N MET A 155 -36.30 -11.87 -8.29
CA MET A 155 -37.67 -11.58 -8.73
C MET A 155 -38.08 -12.31 -10.02
N SER A 156 -37.17 -13.07 -10.65
CA SER A 156 -37.48 -13.84 -11.86
C SER A 156 -38.10 -15.20 -11.48
N PRO A 157 -39.38 -15.49 -11.80
CA PRO A 157 -39.98 -16.79 -11.51
C PRO A 157 -39.38 -17.87 -12.41
N PRO A 158 -39.32 -19.15 -11.99
CA PRO A 158 -38.98 -20.25 -12.89
C PRO A 158 -39.96 -20.26 -14.06
N GLY A 159 -39.43 -20.06 -15.27
CA GLY A 159 -40.22 -20.01 -16.50
C GLY A 159 -41.06 -21.27 -16.67
N ARG A 160 -42.35 -21.07 -16.95
CA ARG A 160 -43.27 -22.12 -17.41
C ARG A 160 -42.75 -22.67 -18.74
N ALA A 161 -42.02 -23.76 -18.69
CA ALA A 161 -41.79 -24.64 -19.84
C ALA A 161 -42.60 -25.92 -19.64
N ALA A 162 -43.93 -25.83 -19.77
CA ALA A 162 -44.76 -27.00 -20.00
C ALA A 162 -46.04 -26.60 -20.75
N SER A 163 -46.40 -27.44 -21.72
CA SER A 163 -47.66 -27.44 -22.47
C SER A 163 -47.70 -26.69 -23.81
N TYR A 164 -47.04 -27.26 -24.82
CA TYR A 164 -47.64 -27.42 -26.15
C TYR A 164 -47.35 -28.82 -26.71
N LYS A 165 -48.09 -29.82 -26.21
CA LYS A 165 -48.35 -31.09 -26.92
C LYS A 165 -49.76 -31.56 -26.60
N ALA A 166 -50.73 -31.08 -27.36
CA ALA A 166 -52.00 -31.75 -27.61
C ALA A 166 -52.79 -30.94 -28.64
N LYS A 167 -52.76 -31.40 -29.90
CA LYS A 167 -53.82 -31.28 -30.93
C LYS A 167 -53.21 -31.75 -32.25
N PHE A 168 -53.23 -33.06 -32.45
CA PHE A 168 -53.39 -33.74 -33.74
C PHE A 168 -53.49 -35.25 -33.42
N GLN A 169 -54.72 -35.66 -33.09
CA GLN A 169 -55.29 -36.95 -33.46
C GLN A 169 -56.63 -36.65 -34.10
#